data_AF-A0A2G2C2E9-F1
#
_entry.id   AF-A0A2G2C2E9-F1
#
_cell.length_a   1.000
_cell.length_b   1.000
_cell.length_c   1.000
_cell.angle_alpha   90.00
_cell.angle_beta   90.00
_cell.angle_gamma   90.00
#
_symmetry.space_group_name_H-M   'P 1'
#
loop_
_entity.id
_entity.type
_entity.pdbx_description
1 polymer ?
#
loop_
_entity_poly.entity_id
_entity_poly.type
_entity_poly.pdbx_seq_one_letter_code
_entity_poly.pdbx_strand_id
1 'polypeptide(L)'
;MRTCRSFFGPVPRLTSYGFSMGGYGAMLGAQGLNAARAVAVSPQSSIEPTAVKFERRYHAQWAAMNGWVHDLHTHVDDRREYVVLYDPLHRQDSQHELRLPKPAGYRRVLLHGAGHAGIQTLVEMGQAEALFALLRGDTTPAQLRQAYRKNRAGAFRYQRKLGTVLHDRHKPAARMFFDMAQHNGFHRLIKKWTPYYK
;
A
#
# COMPACT_ATOMS: atom_id res chain seq x y z
N MET A 1 16.34 17.05 -0.72
CA MET A 1 16.83 15.65 -0.60
C MET A 1 18.35 15.54 -0.62
N ARG A 2 19.07 16.11 -1.59
CA ARG A 2 20.56 16.06 -1.60
C ARG A 2 21.20 16.64 -0.33
N THR A 3 20.72 17.79 0.15
CA THR A 3 21.14 18.38 1.43
C THR A 3 20.94 17.42 2.61
N CYS A 4 19.80 16.72 2.66
CA CYS A 4 19.54 15.70 3.68
C CYS A 4 20.53 14.54 3.57
N ARG A 5 20.87 14.07 2.36
CA ARG A 5 21.91 13.04 2.18
C ARG A 5 23.26 13.51 2.69
N SER A 6 23.66 14.75 2.40
CA SER A 6 24.93 15.32 2.87
C SER A 6 25.00 15.33 4.40
N PHE A 7 23.89 15.63 5.09
CA PHE A 7 23.83 15.56 6.56
C PHE A 7 24.11 14.14 7.09
N PHE A 8 23.57 13.10 6.44
CA PHE A 8 23.80 11.72 6.84
C PHE A 8 25.16 11.14 6.36
N GLY A 9 26.03 11.88 5.67
CA GLY A 9 27.34 11.37 5.22
C GLY A 9 27.25 10.06 4.39
N PRO A 10 28.22 9.12 4.48
CA PRO A 10 28.16 7.82 3.81
C PRO A 10 27.36 6.74 4.56
N VAL A 11 27.04 6.94 5.86
CA VAL A 11 26.32 5.97 6.71
C VAL A 11 25.26 6.73 7.52
N PRO A 12 23.98 6.30 7.53
CA PRO A 12 23.51 4.95 7.19
C PRO A 12 23.04 4.74 5.74
N ARG A 13 22.85 3.48 5.38
CA ARG A 13 22.06 3.06 4.21
C ARG A 13 20.62 3.49 4.43
N LEU A 14 20.11 4.39 3.58
CA LEU A 14 18.80 4.99 3.78
C LEU A 14 17.70 4.21 3.04
N THR A 15 16.54 4.16 3.68
CA THR A 15 15.27 3.76 3.08
C THR A 15 14.33 4.95 3.13
N SER A 16 13.81 5.40 1.99
CA SER A 16 12.66 6.30 1.99
C SER A 16 11.38 5.47 2.12
N TYR A 17 10.41 5.93 2.92
CA TYR A 17 9.15 5.23 3.05
C TYR A 17 7.99 6.21 3.14
N GLY A 18 6.81 5.79 2.69
CA GLY A 18 5.62 6.61 2.81
C GLY A 18 4.35 5.91 2.38
N PHE A 19 3.24 6.50 2.82
CA PHE A 19 1.88 6.03 2.55
C PHE A 19 1.13 7.03 1.68
N SER A 20 0.35 6.54 0.71
CA SER A 20 -0.48 7.38 -0.16
C SER A 20 0.42 8.42 -0.85
N MET A 21 0.11 9.72 -0.73
CA MET A 21 0.94 10.76 -1.37
C MET A 21 2.35 10.83 -0.77
N GLY A 22 2.52 10.37 0.47
CA GLY A 22 3.85 10.15 1.05
C GLY A 22 4.61 9.03 0.34
N GLY A 23 3.93 8.03 -0.21
CA GLY A 23 4.53 6.97 -1.01
C GLY A 23 5.07 7.49 -2.34
N TYR A 24 4.33 8.40 -3.00
CA TYR A 24 4.83 9.19 -4.13
C TYR A 24 6.10 9.96 -3.73
N GLY A 25 6.05 10.70 -2.62
CA GLY A 25 7.20 11.47 -2.11
C GLY A 25 8.41 10.59 -1.77
N ALA A 26 8.19 9.39 -1.24
CA ALA A 26 9.25 8.43 -0.95
C ALA A 26 9.95 7.94 -2.22
N MET A 27 9.19 7.65 -3.28
CA MET A 27 9.77 7.27 -4.58
C MET A 27 10.51 8.45 -5.22
N LEU A 28 9.89 9.64 -5.25
CA LEU A 28 10.47 10.86 -5.81
C LEU A 28 11.80 11.24 -5.13
N GLY A 29 11.84 11.16 -3.80
CA GLY A 29 13.00 11.56 -3.01
C GLY A 29 14.13 10.54 -2.97
N ALA A 30 13.88 9.29 -3.34
CA ALA A 30 14.85 8.19 -3.20
C ALA A 30 16.16 8.44 -3.93
N GLN A 31 16.09 9.00 -5.14
CA GLN A 31 17.27 9.33 -5.92
C GLN A 31 18.12 10.40 -5.23
N GLY A 32 17.52 11.52 -4.88
CA GLY A 32 18.20 12.64 -4.24
C GLY A 32 18.70 12.35 -2.83
N LEU A 33 18.09 11.39 -2.12
CA LEU A 33 18.59 10.89 -0.83
C LEU A 33 19.70 9.86 -0.98
N ASN A 34 20.03 9.44 -2.21
CA ASN A 34 20.83 8.23 -2.45
C ASN A 34 20.37 7.07 -1.55
N ALA A 35 19.05 6.92 -1.43
CA ALA A 35 18.44 5.83 -0.67
C ALA A 35 18.68 4.53 -1.45
N ALA A 36 18.98 3.46 -0.74
CA ALA A 36 19.15 2.16 -1.37
C ALA A 36 17.82 1.53 -1.77
N ARG A 37 16.74 1.92 -1.08
CA ARG A 37 15.37 1.47 -1.38
C ARG A 37 14.33 2.54 -1.07
N ALA A 38 13.20 2.44 -1.76
CA ALA A 38 11.98 3.18 -1.47
C ALA A 38 10.84 2.19 -1.19
N VAL A 39 10.16 2.33 -0.04
CA VAL A 39 9.00 1.51 0.31
C VAL A 39 7.74 2.37 0.30
N ALA A 40 6.90 2.16 -0.71
CA ALA A 40 5.69 2.96 -0.93
C ALA A 40 4.44 2.12 -0.70
N VAL A 41 3.56 2.57 0.19
CA VAL A 41 2.29 1.88 0.51
C VAL A 41 1.13 2.65 -0.11
N SER A 42 0.36 1.98 -0.96
CA SER A 42 -0.74 2.54 -1.76
C SER A 42 -0.41 3.90 -2.41
N PRO A 43 0.76 4.06 -3.07
CA PRO A 43 1.17 5.35 -3.60
C PRO A 43 0.24 5.81 -4.72
N GLN A 44 -0.09 7.10 -4.73
CA GLN A 44 -0.53 7.75 -5.95
C GLN A 44 0.65 7.87 -6.92
N SER A 45 0.35 7.88 -8.21
CA SER A 45 1.32 8.19 -9.27
C SER A 45 1.42 9.70 -9.55
N SER A 46 0.33 10.44 -9.29
CA SER A 46 0.16 11.88 -9.45
C SER A 46 -1.19 12.27 -8.84
N ILE A 47 -1.40 13.56 -8.61
CA ILE A 47 -2.71 14.17 -8.30
C ILE A 47 -3.14 15.21 -9.35
N GLU A 48 -2.35 15.38 -10.41
CA GLU A 48 -2.67 16.26 -11.52
C GLU A 48 -3.89 15.73 -12.29
N PRO A 49 -4.99 16.51 -12.40
CA PRO A 49 -6.23 16.04 -13.03
C PRO A 49 -6.09 15.56 -14.48
N THR A 50 -5.17 16.17 -15.26
CA THR A 50 -4.91 15.79 -16.65
C THR A 50 -4.20 14.43 -16.74
N ALA A 51 -3.25 14.18 -15.84
CA ALA A 51 -2.48 12.94 -15.76
C ALA A 51 -3.30 11.78 -15.16
N VAL A 52 -4.13 12.06 -14.14
CA VAL A 52 -4.91 11.04 -13.41
C VAL A 52 -6.39 11.39 -13.35
N LYS A 53 -7.06 11.37 -14.52
CA LYS A 53 -8.52 11.67 -14.65
C LYS A 53 -9.44 10.86 -13.72
N PHE A 54 -9.00 9.69 -13.25
CA PHE A 54 -9.74 8.84 -12.33
C PHE A 54 -9.62 9.26 -10.85
N GLU A 55 -8.67 10.15 -10.52
CA GLU A 55 -8.37 10.58 -9.17
C GLU A 55 -8.91 11.99 -8.92
N ARG A 56 -10.13 12.07 -8.38
CA ARG A 56 -10.83 13.33 -8.15
C ARG A 56 -10.71 13.85 -6.71
N ARG A 57 -10.18 13.03 -5.79
CA ARG A 57 -10.18 13.34 -4.35
C ARG A 57 -9.32 14.55 -4.01
N TYR A 58 -8.29 14.82 -4.83
CA TYR A 58 -7.24 15.80 -4.52
C TYR A 58 -7.29 17.07 -5.40
N HIS A 59 -8.40 17.33 -6.10
CA HIS A 59 -8.53 18.50 -6.97
C HIS A 59 -8.36 19.83 -6.23
N ALA A 60 -8.87 19.93 -4.99
CA ALA A 60 -8.73 21.15 -4.19
C ALA A 60 -7.27 21.40 -3.80
N GLN A 61 -6.55 20.35 -3.38
CA GLN A 61 -5.12 20.42 -3.07
C GLN A 61 -4.31 20.77 -4.32
N TRP A 62 -4.63 20.16 -5.45
CA TRP A 62 -4.03 20.50 -6.74
C TRP A 62 -4.22 21.97 -7.10
N ALA A 63 -5.44 22.51 -7.00
CA ALA A 63 -5.75 23.90 -7.32
C ALA A 63 -5.02 24.89 -6.39
N ALA A 64 -4.72 24.49 -5.16
CA ALA A 64 -3.94 25.29 -4.21
C ALA A 64 -2.42 25.19 -4.42
N MET A 65 -1.93 24.24 -5.23
CA MET A 65 -0.51 24.10 -5.55
C MET A 65 -0.09 25.05 -6.67
N ASN A 66 1.11 25.61 -6.56
CA ASN A 66 1.73 26.48 -7.57
C ASN A 66 2.49 25.68 -8.65
N GLY A 67 1.91 24.60 -9.14
CA GLY A 67 2.49 23.81 -10.25
C GLY A 67 3.70 22.94 -9.89
N TRP A 68 3.94 22.66 -8.59
CA TRP A 68 4.98 21.72 -8.19
C TRP A 68 4.60 20.28 -8.54
N VAL A 69 4.96 19.87 -9.75
CA VAL A 69 4.70 18.52 -10.28
C VAL A 69 6.01 17.91 -10.72
N HIS A 70 6.20 16.65 -10.35
CA HIS A 70 7.30 15.84 -10.85
C HIS A 70 6.73 14.61 -11.53
N ASP A 71 7.31 14.26 -12.68
CA ASP A 71 7.05 12.97 -13.28
C ASP A 71 7.96 11.93 -12.62
N LEU A 72 7.39 10.93 -11.95
CA LEU A 72 8.19 9.87 -11.33
C LEU A 72 9.08 9.13 -12.34
N HIS A 73 8.72 9.09 -13.63
CA HIS A 73 9.54 8.45 -14.66
C HIS A 73 10.92 9.12 -14.82
N THR A 74 11.07 10.40 -14.47
CA THR A 74 12.36 11.10 -14.54
C THR A 74 13.19 10.99 -13.26
N HIS A 75 12.61 10.44 -12.18
CA HIS A 75 13.22 10.36 -10.85
C HIS A 75 13.44 8.94 -10.33
N VAL A 76 13.03 7.94 -11.12
CA VAL A 76 13.17 6.52 -10.78
C VAL A 76 14.22 5.90 -11.71
N ASP A 77 15.15 5.14 -11.13
CA ASP A 77 16.26 4.53 -11.87
C ASP A 77 16.46 3.05 -11.52
N ASP A 78 17.31 2.36 -12.28
CA ASP A 78 17.57 0.92 -12.10
C ASP A 78 18.54 0.59 -10.96
N ARG A 79 19.10 1.60 -10.27
CA ARG A 79 20.11 1.40 -9.22
C ARG A 79 19.51 1.13 -7.84
N ARG A 80 18.21 1.36 -7.67
CA ARG A 80 17.52 1.32 -6.38
C ARG A 80 16.39 0.31 -6.40
N GLU A 81 16.09 -0.23 -5.22
CA GLU A 81 14.91 -1.09 -5.06
C GLU A 81 13.68 -0.24 -4.77
N TYR A 82 12.57 -0.52 -5.45
CA TYR A 82 11.30 0.15 -5.23
C TYR A 82 10.26 -0.89 -4.85
N VAL A 83 9.88 -0.94 -3.57
CA VAL A 83 8.90 -1.90 -3.07
C VAL A 83 7.55 -1.19 -2.92
N VAL A 84 6.58 -1.60 -3.74
CA VAL A 84 5.22 -1.04 -3.74
C VAL A 84 4.24 -2.04 -3.13
N LEU A 85 3.64 -1.65 -2.01
CA LEU A 85 2.62 -2.40 -1.30
C LEU A 85 1.25 -1.81 -1.67
N TYR A 86 0.31 -2.60 -2.18
CA TYR A 86 -1.03 -2.10 -2.51
C TYR A 86 -2.06 -3.24 -2.57
N ASP A 87 -3.34 -2.91 -2.43
CA ASP A 87 -4.44 -3.84 -2.68
C ASP A 87 -4.85 -3.81 -4.16
N PRO A 88 -4.63 -4.89 -4.95
CA PRO A 88 -5.07 -4.93 -6.35
C PRO A 88 -6.60 -4.98 -6.50
N LEU A 89 -7.35 -5.17 -5.41
CA LEU A 89 -8.82 -5.08 -5.42
C LEU A 89 -9.31 -3.65 -5.14
N HIS A 90 -8.40 -2.73 -4.81
CA HIS A 90 -8.70 -1.30 -4.73
C HIS A 90 -8.47 -0.67 -6.09
N ARG A 91 -9.58 -0.31 -6.78
CA ARG A 91 -9.55 0.20 -8.15
C ARG A 91 -8.61 1.40 -8.32
N GLN A 92 -8.70 2.40 -7.45
CA GLN A 92 -7.86 3.62 -7.58
C GLN A 92 -6.38 3.32 -7.35
N ASP A 93 -6.03 2.50 -6.35
CA ASP A 93 -4.63 2.15 -6.08
C ASP A 93 -4.05 1.34 -7.24
N SER A 94 -4.86 0.45 -7.83
CA SER A 94 -4.47 -0.32 -9.01
C SER A 94 -4.24 0.59 -10.22
N GLN A 95 -5.10 1.58 -10.44
CA GLN A 95 -4.92 2.56 -11.52
C GLN A 95 -3.67 3.43 -11.32
N HIS A 96 -3.35 3.81 -10.09
CA HIS A 96 -2.09 4.48 -9.79
C HIS A 96 -0.88 3.57 -10.00
N GLU A 97 -0.94 2.34 -9.51
CA GLU A 97 0.16 1.38 -9.64
C GLU A 97 0.51 1.12 -11.11
N LEU A 98 -0.49 0.98 -11.99
CA LEU A 98 -0.29 0.81 -13.43
C LEU A 98 0.50 1.97 -14.08
N ARG A 99 0.41 3.18 -13.51
CA ARG A 99 1.10 4.38 -14.03
C ARG A 99 2.52 4.55 -13.52
N LEU A 100 2.87 3.91 -12.39
CA LEU A 100 4.20 4.08 -11.79
C LEU A 100 5.29 3.51 -12.72
N PRO A 101 6.48 4.12 -12.77
CA PRO A 101 7.64 3.52 -13.44
C PRO A 101 7.97 2.13 -12.85
N LYS A 102 8.53 1.26 -13.70
CA LYS A 102 8.83 -0.15 -13.38
C LYS A 102 10.31 -0.46 -13.69
N PRO A 103 11.27 0.14 -12.97
CA PRO A 103 12.69 -0.18 -13.14
C PRO A 103 12.99 -1.63 -12.76
N ALA A 104 14.20 -2.11 -13.06
CA ALA A 104 14.65 -3.48 -12.74
C ALA A 104 14.47 -3.86 -11.26
N GLY A 105 14.66 -2.89 -10.36
CA GLY A 105 14.49 -3.02 -8.91
C GLY A 105 13.05 -2.93 -8.40
N TYR A 106 12.04 -2.82 -9.27
CA TYR A 106 10.64 -2.70 -8.86
C TYR A 106 10.06 -4.01 -8.35
N ARG A 107 9.45 -4.01 -7.17
CA ARG A 107 8.84 -5.18 -6.52
C ARG A 107 7.45 -4.84 -5.98
N ARG A 108 6.52 -5.76 -6.15
CA ARG A 108 5.14 -5.63 -5.65
C ARG A 108 4.91 -6.51 -4.43
N VAL A 109 4.16 -5.99 -3.46
CA VAL A 109 3.60 -6.76 -2.35
C VAL A 109 2.08 -6.55 -2.36
N LEU A 110 1.35 -7.56 -2.84
CA LEU A 110 -0.10 -7.43 -3.04
C LEU A 110 -0.87 -7.69 -1.74
N LEU A 111 -1.44 -6.64 -1.17
CA LEU A 111 -2.22 -6.63 0.06
C LEU A 111 -3.72 -6.86 -0.22
N HIS A 112 -4.06 -8.00 -0.83
CA HIS A 112 -5.42 -8.31 -1.28
C HIS A 112 -6.45 -8.16 -0.16
N GLY A 113 -7.40 -7.23 -0.32
CA GLY A 113 -8.47 -6.96 0.62
C GLY A 113 -8.14 -5.90 1.68
N ALA A 114 -6.94 -5.32 1.68
CA ALA A 114 -6.59 -4.22 2.59
C ALA A 114 -7.26 -2.88 2.24
N GLY A 115 -7.75 -2.73 1.00
CA GLY A 115 -8.14 -1.44 0.45
C GLY A 115 -6.98 -0.45 0.43
N HIS A 116 -7.30 0.85 0.54
CA HIS A 116 -6.28 1.91 0.59
C HIS A 116 -5.50 1.92 1.92
N ALA A 117 -5.98 1.28 2.99
CA ALA A 117 -5.39 1.35 4.32
C ALA A 117 -4.37 0.21 4.57
N GLY A 118 -3.36 0.11 3.71
CA GLY A 118 -2.37 -0.98 3.72
C GLY A 118 -1.60 -1.10 5.04
N ILE A 119 -1.10 0.03 5.57
CA ILE A 119 -0.36 0.06 6.84
C ILE A 119 -1.25 -0.37 8.00
N GLN A 120 -2.46 0.20 8.11
CA GLN A 120 -3.39 -0.12 9.20
C GLN A 120 -3.78 -1.59 9.16
N THR A 121 -3.97 -2.16 7.96
CA THR A 121 -4.26 -3.59 7.81
C THR A 121 -3.11 -4.47 8.30
N LEU A 122 -1.85 -4.10 8.04
CA LEU A 122 -0.67 -4.79 8.57
C LEU A 122 -0.59 -4.71 10.10
N VAL A 123 -0.89 -3.54 10.68
CA VAL A 123 -0.93 -3.37 12.15
C VAL A 123 -2.03 -4.24 12.78
N GLU A 124 -3.25 -4.23 12.21
CA GLU A 124 -4.37 -5.05 12.72
C GLU A 124 -4.06 -6.55 12.78
N MET A 125 -3.26 -7.06 11.86
CA MET A 125 -2.86 -8.47 11.83
C MET A 125 -1.53 -8.75 12.57
N GLY A 126 -1.04 -7.81 13.39
CA GLY A 126 0.19 -7.96 14.17
C GLY A 126 1.47 -8.03 13.31
N GLN A 127 1.48 -7.43 12.11
CA GLN A 127 2.59 -7.49 11.16
C GLN A 127 3.36 -6.15 11.03
N ALA A 128 3.32 -5.32 12.07
CA ALA A 128 4.11 -4.09 12.14
C ALA A 128 5.62 -4.36 12.05
N GLU A 129 6.11 -5.38 12.76
CA GLU A 129 7.54 -5.73 12.73
C GLU A 129 7.99 -6.23 11.34
N ALA A 130 7.14 -6.99 10.64
CA ALA A 130 7.45 -7.40 9.26
C ALA A 130 7.58 -6.20 8.31
N LEU A 131 6.79 -5.14 8.51
CA LEU A 131 6.95 -3.88 7.78
C LEU A 131 8.26 -3.20 8.15
N PHE A 132 8.61 -3.10 9.43
CA PHE A 132 9.87 -2.47 9.85
C PHE A 132 11.11 -3.25 9.39
N ALA A 133 11.08 -4.58 9.42
CA ALA A 133 12.10 -5.43 8.83
C ALA A 133 12.27 -5.14 7.32
N LEU A 134 11.17 -4.90 6.60
CA LEU A 134 11.24 -4.48 5.20
C LEU A 134 11.84 -3.08 5.07
N LEU A 135 11.57 -2.16 5.97
CA LEU A 135 12.21 -0.84 5.92
C LEU A 135 13.72 -0.93 6.16
N ARG A 136 14.17 -1.80 7.06
CA ARG A 136 15.60 -1.93 7.44
C ARG A 136 16.44 -2.72 6.43
N GLY A 137 15.84 -3.64 5.67
CA GLY A 137 16.63 -4.56 4.84
C GLY A 137 16.56 -6.01 5.29
N ASP A 138 16.01 -6.28 6.46
CA ASP A 138 16.09 -7.57 7.16
C ASP A 138 15.12 -8.61 6.58
N THR A 139 14.16 -8.18 5.76
CA THR A 139 13.24 -9.08 5.08
C THR A 139 13.02 -8.68 3.62
N THR A 140 12.55 -9.64 2.83
CA THR A 140 12.25 -9.48 1.41
C THR A 140 10.77 -9.14 1.18
N PRO A 141 10.43 -8.51 0.04
CA PRO A 141 9.03 -8.32 -0.36
C PRO A 141 8.21 -9.63 -0.40
N ALA A 142 8.85 -10.74 -0.79
CA ALA A 142 8.22 -12.06 -0.83
C ALA A 142 7.87 -12.59 0.58
N GLN A 143 8.79 -12.44 1.53
CA GLN A 143 8.56 -12.82 2.93
C GLN A 143 7.45 -11.96 3.57
N LEU A 144 7.45 -10.64 3.34
CA LEU A 144 6.35 -9.78 3.80
C LEU A 144 5.01 -10.22 3.19
N ARG A 145 4.98 -10.58 1.90
CA ARG A 145 3.76 -11.08 1.26
C ARG A 145 3.29 -12.40 1.87
N GLN A 146 4.20 -13.31 2.20
CA GLN A 146 3.86 -14.56 2.87
C GLN A 146 3.28 -14.30 4.26
N ALA A 147 3.91 -13.42 5.03
CA ALA A 147 3.44 -13.01 6.35
C ALA A 147 2.05 -12.35 6.29
N TYR A 148 1.81 -11.48 5.30
CA TYR A 148 0.48 -10.92 5.03
C TYR A 148 -0.54 -12.03 4.73
N ARG A 149 -0.23 -12.97 3.83
CA ARG A 149 -1.16 -14.06 3.47
C ARG A 149 -1.53 -14.94 4.65
N LYS A 150 -0.56 -15.22 5.52
CA LYS A 150 -0.74 -16.03 6.73
C LYS A 150 -1.65 -15.35 7.74
N ASN A 151 -1.50 -14.05 7.94
CA ASN A 151 -2.14 -13.33 9.04
C ASN A 151 -3.37 -12.49 8.65
N ARG A 152 -3.62 -12.24 7.35
CA ARG A 152 -4.72 -11.37 6.88
C ARG A 152 -6.10 -11.75 7.39
N ALA A 153 -6.34 -13.02 7.71
CA ALA A 153 -7.60 -13.47 8.30
C ALA A 153 -7.88 -12.78 9.66
N GLY A 154 -6.85 -12.38 10.39
CA GLY A 154 -6.96 -11.61 11.64
C GLY A 154 -7.30 -10.13 11.46
N ALA A 155 -7.27 -9.58 10.24
CA ALA A 155 -7.54 -8.16 10.00
C ALA A 155 -9.02 -7.88 9.72
N PHE A 156 -9.61 -6.95 10.48
CA PHE A 156 -10.99 -6.51 10.29
C PHE A 156 -11.23 -5.97 8.88
N ARG A 157 -10.30 -5.16 8.34
CA ARG A 157 -10.44 -4.58 6.99
C ARG A 157 -10.49 -5.65 5.90
N TYR A 158 -9.61 -6.65 5.98
CA TYR A 158 -9.56 -7.78 5.06
C TYR A 158 -10.89 -8.54 5.06
N GLN A 159 -11.35 -8.96 6.25
CA GLN A 159 -12.59 -9.69 6.37
C GLN A 159 -13.78 -8.86 5.88
N ARG A 160 -13.86 -7.60 6.28
CA ARG A 160 -14.93 -6.70 5.85
C ARG A 160 -15.01 -6.62 4.34
N LYS A 161 -13.88 -6.42 3.65
CA LYS A 161 -13.84 -6.23 2.20
C LYS A 161 -14.22 -7.51 1.45
N LEU A 162 -13.51 -8.61 1.69
CA LEU A 162 -13.75 -9.84 0.95
C LEU A 162 -15.03 -10.54 1.40
N GLY A 163 -15.29 -10.59 2.70
CA GLY A 163 -16.51 -11.18 3.24
C GLY A 163 -17.74 -10.47 2.69
N THR A 164 -17.78 -9.13 2.65
CA THR A 164 -18.91 -8.41 2.04
C THR A 164 -19.10 -8.79 0.58
N VAL A 165 -18.04 -8.77 -0.24
CA VAL A 165 -18.14 -9.13 -1.66
C VAL A 165 -18.64 -10.57 -1.86
N LEU A 166 -18.22 -11.52 -1.02
CA LEU A 166 -18.64 -12.91 -1.13
C LEU A 166 -20.11 -13.10 -0.70
N HIS A 167 -20.54 -12.44 0.37
CA HIS A 167 -21.93 -12.46 0.82
C HIS A 167 -22.85 -11.82 -0.23
N ASP A 168 -22.52 -10.62 -0.72
CA ASP A 168 -23.31 -9.90 -1.75
C ASP A 168 -23.45 -10.70 -3.04
N ARG A 169 -22.49 -11.59 -3.34
CA ARG A 169 -22.49 -12.46 -4.53
C ARG A 169 -22.96 -13.88 -4.26
N HIS A 170 -23.51 -14.15 -3.07
CA HIS A 170 -23.98 -15.46 -2.62
C HIS A 170 -22.97 -16.59 -2.91
N LYS A 171 -21.67 -16.33 -2.69
CA LYS A 171 -20.62 -17.34 -2.92
C LYS A 171 -20.54 -18.29 -1.72
N PRO A 172 -20.39 -19.61 -1.91
CA PRO A 172 -20.28 -20.56 -0.80
C PRO A 172 -19.16 -20.21 0.21
N ALA A 173 -18.06 -19.66 -0.29
CA ALA A 173 -16.95 -19.20 0.54
C ALA A 173 -17.30 -18.05 1.51
N ALA A 174 -18.46 -17.39 1.37
CA ALA A 174 -18.93 -16.36 2.30
C ALA A 174 -19.06 -16.91 3.73
N ARG A 175 -19.47 -18.18 3.88
CA ARG A 175 -19.62 -18.81 5.20
C ARG A 175 -18.32 -18.84 5.98
N MET A 176 -17.20 -19.15 5.31
CA MET A 176 -15.89 -19.12 5.93
C MET A 176 -15.57 -17.76 6.54
N PHE A 177 -15.96 -16.66 5.90
CA PHE A 177 -15.73 -15.32 6.43
C PHE A 177 -16.63 -15.00 7.63
N PHE A 178 -17.86 -15.51 7.64
CA PHE A 178 -18.74 -15.39 8.80
C PHE A 178 -18.14 -16.09 10.02
N ASP A 179 -17.67 -17.32 9.85
CA ASP A 179 -17.04 -18.10 10.93
C ASP A 179 -15.74 -17.42 11.42
N MET A 180 -14.93 -16.87 10.50
CA MET A 180 -13.75 -16.08 10.85
C MET A 180 -14.10 -14.81 11.64
N ALA A 181 -15.22 -14.15 11.33
CA ALA A 181 -15.67 -12.97 12.08
C ALA A 181 -16.14 -13.34 13.50
N GLN A 182 -16.77 -14.51 13.66
CA GLN A 182 -17.11 -15.05 14.98
C GLN A 182 -15.86 -15.35 15.80
N HIS A 183 -14.90 -16.08 15.22
CA HIS A 183 -13.64 -16.41 15.87
C HIS A 183 -12.86 -15.17 16.33
N ASN A 184 -12.82 -14.12 15.50
CA ASN A 184 -12.11 -12.88 15.81
C ASN A 184 -12.92 -11.86 16.63
N GLY A 185 -14.16 -12.18 17.02
CA GLY A 185 -15.01 -11.25 17.79
C GLY A 185 -15.41 -9.99 17.00
N PHE A 186 -15.46 -10.04 15.67
CA PHE A 186 -15.83 -8.90 14.83
C PHE A 186 -17.35 -8.69 14.77
N HIS A 187 -17.95 -8.32 15.91
CA HIS A 187 -19.40 -8.19 16.09
C HIS A 187 -20.11 -7.37 15.02
N ARG A 188 -19.47 -6.31 14.49
CA ARG A 188 -20.02 -5.49 13.40
C ARG A 188 -20.20 -6.29 12.10
N LEU A 189 -19.26 -7.19 11.78
CA LEU A 189 -19.34 -8.04 10.59
C LEU A 189 -20.34 -9.17 10.80
N ILE A 190 -20.35 -9.80 11.99
CA ILE A 190 -21.33 -10.82 12.36
C ILE A 190 -22.74 -10.25 12.17
N LYS A 191 -23.06 -9.12 12.82
CA LYS A 191 -24.36 -8.45 12.70
C LYS A 191 -24.71 -8.13 11.24
N LYS A 192 -23.75 -7.67 10.45
CA LYS A 192 -23.94 -7.32 9.03
C LYS A 192 -24.30 -8.55 8.20
N TRP A 193 -23.71 -9.71 8.48
CA TRP A 193 -23.82 -10.90 7.63
C TRP A 193 -24.84 -11.93 8.13
N THR A 194 -25.32 -11.83 9.36
CA THR A 194 -26.42 -12.67 9.88
C THR A 194 -27.64 -12.75 8.94
N PRO A 195 -28.10 -11.66 8.28
CA PRO A 195 -29.25 -11.74 7.38
C PRO A 195 -29.09 -12.66 6.17
N TYR A 196 -27.87 -13.05 5.78
CA TYR A 196 -27.64 -13.96 4.65
C TYR A 196 -27.86 -15.44 5.00
N TYR A 197 -28.09 -15.76 6.28
CA TYR A 197 -28.24 -17.12 6.80
C TYR A 197 -29.59 -17.34 7.50
N LYS A 198 -30.54 -16.43 7.29
CA LYS A 198 -31.96 -16.59 7.64
C LYS A 198 -32.72 -17.02 6.41
#